data_AF-A0A0L8GIU0-F1
#
_entry.id   AF-A0A0L8GIU0-F1
#
_cell.length_a   1.000
_cell.length_b   1.000
_cell.length_c   1.000
_cell.angle_alpha   90.00
_cell.angle_beta   90.00
_cell.angle_gamma   90.00
#
_symmetry.space_group_name_H-M   'P 1'
#
loop_
_entity.id
_entity.type
_entity.pdbx_description
1 polymer ?
#
loop_
_entity_poly.entity_id
_entity_poly.type
_entity_poly.pdbx_seq_one_letter_code
_entity_poly.pdbx_strand_id
1 'polypeptide(L)'
;MNSSRSSICSLTSKKLNVVTLYNLSPYDKKGRDRAQEAARILLLNALKMEPNVHEIFFADTKPNPLYQEIDQTIFSLSNLSTAITADVISRHKDEFRFHTTIRRTEVNKSLNEIYSGLAWKKLGFCLYTLVYPQVVKESSRICFKDFVDNGGTKWAENLLQWLKQPEWTRLIMKRIITGQCSEEQYNIEMNNLFVKFHLLDPAYVIQTYYFLNQQKALPQVHLELVTRNYLGGAFDWTLFKEEISRAIRVPSPFDMSSRLSLDLNDVFYGVKVDEFIVTECRNIGVWNGKRPHNRQMLRLKDRCVLM
;
A
#
# COMPACT_ATOMS: atom_id res chain seq x y z
N MET A 1 11.18 -39.10 -13.10
CA MET A 1 12.23 -38.70 -14.05
C MET A 1 11.76 -37.48 -14.83
N ASN A 2 12.29 -36.31 -14.46
CA ASN A 2 12.57 -35.16 -15.32
C ASN A 2 13.07 -34.05 -14.41
N SER A 3 14.35 -34.20 -14.06
CA SER A 3 15.23 -33.11 -13.69
C SER A 3 15.23 -32.06 -14.79
N SER A 4 15.41 -30.79 -14.40
CA SER A 4 16.03 -29.67 -15.13
C SER A 4 15.19 -28.39 -15.18
N ARG A 5 15.14 -27.67 -14.05
CA ARG A 5 15.27 -26.19 -13.99
C ARG A 5 15.90 -25.76 -12.66
N SER A 6 17.06 -26.33 -12.36
CA SER A 6 17.95 -25.90 -11.30
C SER A 6 19.25 -25.43 -11.94
N SER A 7 19.30 -24.18 -12.41
CA SER A 7 20.53 -23.42 -12.66
C SER A 7 20.20 -22.12 -13.38
N ILE A 8 20.38 -21.00 -12.67
CA ILE A 8 21.29 -19.89 -13.01
C ILE A 8 21.21 -18.95 -11.80
N CYS A 9 21.97 -19.29 -10.76
CA CYS A 9 22.41 -18.35 -9.73
C CYS A 9 23.67 -18.89 -9.05
N SER A 10 24.63 -19.39 -9.83
CA SER A 10 26.01 -19.53 -9.34
C SER A 10 26.71 -18.18 -9.53
N LEU A 11 26.53 -17.27 -8.56
CA LEU A 11 27.15 -15.95 -8.60
C LEU A 11 27.69 -15.61 -7.21
N THR A 12 28.91 -16.09 -6.94
CA THR A 12 29.78 -15.73 -5.80
C THR A 12 29.18 -15.95 -4.41
N SER A 13 29.90 -16.57 -3.47
CA SER A 13 29.48 -16.57 -2.07
C SER A 13 29.46 -15.11 -1.57
N LYS A 14 28.31 -14.43 -1.68
CA LYS A 14 28.13 -13.08 -1.13
C LYS A 14 28.45 -13.20 0.36
N LYS A 15 29.55 -12.58 0.81
CA LYS A 15 29.98 -12.69 2.20
C LYS A 15 29.08 -11.81 3.06
N LEU A 16 27.95 -12.39 3.48
CA LEU A 16 27.03 -11.79 4.45
C LEU A 16 27.80 -11.50 5.73
N ASN A 17 27.58 -10.32 6.30
CA ASN A 17 28.20 -9.92 7.56
C ASN A 17 27.26 -8.98 8.33
N VAL A 18 27.49 -8.87 9.65
CA VAL A 18 26.60 -8.14 10.56
C VAL A 18 26.61 -6.62 10.31
N VAL A 19 27.73 -6.07 9.82
CA VAL A 19 27.85 -4.64 9.53
C VAL A 19 27.01 -4.27 8.31
N THR A 20 27.01 -5.11 7.27
CA THR A 20 26.10 -4.95 6.11
C THR A 20 24.65 -5.03 6.57
N LEU A 21 24.27 -6.01 7.39
CA LEU A 21 22.92 -6.13 7.95
C LEU A 21 22.50 -4.88 8.73
N TYR A 22 23.39 -4.35 9.58
CA TYR A 22 23.14 -3.12 10.33
C TYR A 22 22.98 -1.90 9.42
N ASN A 23 23.80 -1.79 8.37
CA ASN A 23 23.80 -0.64 7.46
C ASN A 23 22.69 -0.68 6.40
N LEU A 24 22.01 -1.82 6.20
CA LEU A 24 20.86 -1.90 5.30
C LEU A 24 19.80 -0.87 5.71
N SER A 25 19.43 0.01 4.80
CA SER A 25 18.48 1.09 5.09
C SER A 25 17.34 1.07 4.08
N PRO A 26 16.08 1.25 4.52
CA PRO A 26 14.97 1.43 3.59
C PRO A 26 15.02 2.81 2.92
N TYR A 27 15.82 3.76 3.42
CA TYR A 27 15.93 5.12 2.89
C TYR A 27 16.94 5.20 1.75
N ASP A 28 16.58 5.91 0.68
CA ASP A 28 17.49 6.25 -0.40
C ASP A 28 18.37 7.47 -0.08
N LYS A 29 19.30 7.82 -0.97
CA LYS A 29 20.18 8.99 -0.81
C LYS A 29 19.44 10.34 -0.70
N LYS A 30 18.16 10.39 -1.06
CA LYS A 30 17.29 11.57 -0.97
C LYS A 30 16.40 11.52 0.29
N GLY A 31 16.58 10.52 1.16
CA GLY A 31 15.77 10.34 2.37
C GLY A 31 14.40 9.73 2.13
N ARG A 32 14.13 9.17 0.94
CA ARG A 32 12.82 8.54 0.64
C ARG A 32 12.82 7.08 1.09
N ASP A 33 11.79 6.68 1.82
CA ASP A 33 11.59 5.31 2.26
C ASP A 33 11.04 4.43 1.11
N ARG A 34 11.89 3.56 0.58
CA ARG A 34 11.55 2.66 -0.54
C ARG A 34 10.58 1.55 -0.12
N ALA A 35 10.67 1.09 1.13
CA ALA A 35 9.78 0.05 1.63
C ALA A 35 8.36 0.62 1.80
N GLN A 36 8.23 1.87 2.25
CA GLN A 36 6.96 2.58 2.28
C GLN A 36 6.37 2.74 0.88
N GLU A 37 7.17 3.19 -0.09
CA GLU A 37 6.71 3.34 -1.48
C GLU A 37 6.21 2.02 -2.06
N ALA A 38 6.97 0.93 -1.89
CA ALA A 38 6.58 -0.40 -2.32
C ALA A 38 5.32 -0.91 -1.61
N ALA A 39 5.18 -0.66 -0.30
CA ALA A 39 3.99 -1.02 0.46
C ALA A 39 2.74 -0.27 -0.02
N ARG A 40 2.88 1.03 -0.36
CA ARG A 40 1.79 1.82 -0.95
C ARG A 40 1.40 1.32 -2.34
N ILE A 41 2.36 0.92 -3.17
CA ILE A 41 2.09 0.33 -4.49
C ILE A 41 1.36 -1.01 -4.34
N LEU A 42 1.79 -1.85 -3.40
CA LEU A 42 1.13 -3.12 -3.11
C LEU A 42 -0.32 -2.89 -2.65
N LEU A 43 -0.55 -1.95 -1.74
CA LEU A 43 -1.89 -1.59 -1.27
C LEU A 43 -2.76 -1.01 -2.40
N LEU A 44 -2.19 -0.17 -3.27
CA LEU A 44 -2.90 0.36 -4.43
C LEU A 44 -3.40 -0.76 -5.34
N ASN A 45 -2.53 -1.74 -5.64
CA ASN A 45 -2.92 -2.90 -6.43
C ASN A 45 -4.00 -3.72 -5.70
N ALA A 46 -3.84 -3.94 -4.39
CA ALA A 46 -4.82 -4.66 -3.57
C ALA A 46 -6.21 -4.01 -3.63
N LEU A 47 -6.28 -2.68 -3.47
CA LEU A 47 -7.54 -1.93 -3.55
C LEU A 47 -8.20 -2.05 -4.92
N LYS A 48 -7.42 -2.02 -6.01
CA LYS A 48 -7.92 -2.19 -7.38
C LYS A 48 -8.39 -3.62 -7.68
N MET A 49 -7.94 -4.61 -6.91
CA MET A 49 -8.36 -6.01 -7.02
C MET A 49 -9.58 -6.35 -6.15
N GLU A 50 -10.06 -5.43 -5.32
CA GLU A 50 -11.21 -5.70 -4.46
C GLU A 50 -12.47 -5.99 -5.30
N PRO A 51 -13.24 -7.06 -4.98
CA PRO A 51 -14.33 -7.55 -5.85
C PRO A 51 -15.40 -6.51 -6.17
N ASN A 52 -15.67 -5.61 -5.23
CA ASN A 52 -16.70 -4.58 -5.34
C ASN A 52 -16.36 -3.46 -6.35
N VAL A 53 -15.08 -3.28 -6.70
CA VAL A 53 -14.63 -2.24 -7.63
C VAL A 53 -13.89 -2.79 -8.85
N HIS A 54 -13.29 -3.98 -8.75
CA HIS A 54 -12.35 -4.49 -9.75
C HIS A 54 -12.98 -4.60 -11.13
N GLU A 55 -14.08 -5.35 -11.26
CA GLU A 55 -14.73 -5.59 -12.55
C GLU A 55 -15.39 -4.33 -13.14
N ILE A 56 -15.70 -3.34 -12.29
CA ILE A 56 -16.42 -2.13 -12.69
C ILE A 56 -15.43 -1.07 -13.18
N PHE A 57 -14.33 -0.87 -12.44
CA PHE A 57 -13.43 0.25 -12.63
C PHE A 57 -12.02 -0.17 -13.08
N PHE A 58 -11.56 -1.37 -12.73
CA PHE A 58 -10.14 -1.76 -12.82
C PHE A 58 -9.91 -3.09 -13.55
N ALA A 59 -10.79 -3.48 -14.47
CA ALA A 59 -10.75 -4.78 -15.15
C ALA A 59 -9.42 -5.09 -15.87
N ASP A 60 -8.68 -4.05 -16.29
CA ASP A 60 -7.36 -4.19 -16.93
C ASP A 60 -6.21 -4.48 -15.93
N THR A 61 -6.47 -4.36 -14.62
CA THR A 61 -5.45 -4.49 -13.57
C THR A 61 -5.09 -5.94 -13.34
N LYS A 62 -3.79 -6.26 -13.36
CA LYS A 62 -3.30 -7.60 -13.06
C LYS A 62 -3.05 -7.78 -11.56
N PRO A 63 -3.35 -8.96 -10.99
CA PRO A 63 -3.08 -9.24 -9.59
C PRO A 63 -1.56 -9.23 -9.32
N ASN A 64 -1.14 -8.57 -8.25
CA ASN A 64 0.20 -8.72 -7.72
C ASN A 64 0.30 -10.07 -6.98
N PRO A 65 1.32 -10.91 -7.22
CA PRO A 65 1.51 -12.17 -6.51
C PRO A 65 1.49 -12.04 -4.98
N LEU A 66 2.00 -10.92 -4.45
CA LEU A 66 2.02 -10.65 -3.00
C LEU A 66 0.64 -10.32 -2.42
N TYR A 67 -0.40 -10.11 -3.25
CA TYR A 67 -1.76 -9.87 -2.79
C TYR A 67 -2.29 -11.04 -1.94
N GLN A 68 -1.92 -12.28 -2.29
CA GLN A 68 -2.33 -13.48 -1.56
C GLN A 68 -1.75 -13.56 -0.15
N GLU A 69 -0.67 -12.82 0.12
CA GLU A 69 0.01 -12.79 1.42
C GLU A 69 -0.57 -11.70 2.35
N ILE A 70 -1.51 -10.87 1.87
CA ILE A 70 -2.17 -9.85 2.67
C ILE A 70 -3.27 -10.50 3.51
N ASP A 71 -3.14 -10.43 4.83
CA ASP A 71 -4.17 -10.88 5.75
C ASP A 71 -5.39 -9.92 5.75
N GLN A 72 -6.43 -10.31 5.02
CA GLN A 72 -7.68 -9.58 4.91
C GLN A 72 -8.54 -9.62 6.20
N THR A 73 -8.20 -10.49 7.17
CA THR A 73 -8.96 -10.57 8.43
C THR A 73 -8.69 -9.38 9.35
N ILE A 74 -7.52 -8.75 9.22
CA ILE A 74 -7.08 -7.63 10.07
C ILE A 74 -7.66 -6.29 9.59
N PHE A 75 -7.92 -6.16 8.28
CA PHE A 75 -8.38 -4.90 7.67
C PHE A 75 -9.31 -5.13 6.48
N SER A 76 -10.50 -4.54 6.53
CA SER A 76 -11.44 -4.55 5.40
C SER A 76 -10.99 -3.60 4.29
N LEU A 77 -10.33 -4.15 3.27
CA LEU A 77 -9.92 -3.42 2.07
C LEU A 77 -11.13 -2.92 1.26
N SER A 78 -12.23 -3.68 1.26
CA SER A 78 -13.49 -3.34 0.60
C SER A 78 -14.01 -1.95 0.97
N ASN A 79 -14.11 -1.63 2.26
CA ASN A 79 -14.60 -0.31 2.71
C ASN A 79 -13.70 0.84 2.25
N LEU A 80 -12.37 0.65 2.34
CA LEU A 80 -11.41 1.65 1.88
C LEU A 80 -11.48 1.83 0.36
N SER A 81 -11.59 0.74 -0.39
CA SER A 81 -11.69 0.77 -1.85
C SER A 81 -12.97 1.48 -2.32
N THR A 82 -14.10 1.18 -1.68
CA THR A 82 -15.38 1.87 -1.91
C THR A 82 -15.26 3.36 -1.61
N ALA A 83 -14.72 3.72 -0.44
CA ALA A 83 -14.62 5.11 -0.01
C ALA A 83 -13.69 5.94 -0.93
N ILE A 84 -12.56 5.38 -1.38
CA ILE A 84 -11.66 6.07 -2.33
C ILE A 84 -12.35 6.23 -3.68
N THR A 85 -13.00 5.19 -4.18
CA THR A 85 -13.75 5.23 -5.45
C THR A 85 -14.86 6.28 -5.39
N ALA A 86 -15.60 6.33 -4.28
CA ALA A 86 -16.61 7.34 -4.01
C ALA A 86 -16.03 8.76 -3.93
N ASP A 87 -14.85 8.95 -3.32
CA ASP A 87 -14.17 10.26 -3.26
C ASP A 87 -13.84 10.76 -4.67
N VAL A 88 -13.29 9.87 -5.51
CA VAL A 88 -12.96 10.20 -6.91
C VAL A 88 -14.22 10.58 -7.69
N ILE A 89 -15.28 9.77 -7.63
CA ILE A 89 -16.56 10.08 -8.30
C ILE A 89 -17.11 11.42 -7.80
N SER A 90 -17.10 11.69 -6.49
CA SER A 90 -17.61 12.93 -5.92
C SER A 90 -16.84 14.19 -6.35
N ARG A 91 -15.58 14.03 -6.76
CA ARG A 91 -14.71 15.12 -7.24
C ARG A 91 -14.74 15.30 -8.74
N HIS A 92 -15.01 14.22 -9.49
CA HIS A 92 -14.98 14.24 -10.93
C HIS A 92 -16.26 14.81 -11.52
N LYS A 93 -16.22 16.07 -11.96
CA LYS A 93 -17.34 16.71 -12.67
C LYS A 93 -17.52 16.09 -14.06
N ASP A 94 -18.34 15.06 -14.12
CA ASP A 94 -18.76 14.36 -15.33
C ASP A 94 -20.05 14.96 -15.93
N GLU A 95 -20.30 14.66 -17.20
CA GLU A 95 -21.48 15.14 -17.94
C GLU A 95 -22.80 14.53 -17.47
N PHE A 96 -22.76 13.32 -16.90
CA PHE A 96 -23.93 12.59 -16.40
C PHE A 96 -24.26 12.92 -14.93
N ARG A 97 -23.50 13.82 -14.29
CA ARG A 97 -23.66 14.26 -12.90
C ARG A 97 -23.57 13.16 -11.84
N PHE A 98 -22.77 12.11 -12.07
CA PHE A 98 -22.47 11.10 -11.04
C PHE A 98 -21.88 11.72 -9.77
N HIS A 99 -21.03 12.75 -9.87
CA HIS A 99 -20.51 13.45 -8.70
C HIS A 99 -21.59 14.01 -7.77
N THR A 100 -22.78 14.33 -8.29
CA THR A 100 -23.88 14.89 -7.51
C THR A 100 -24.65 13.84 -6.71
N THR A 101 -24.39 12.54 -6.87
CA THR A 101 -25.08 11.46 -6.15
C THR A 101 -24.38 11.09 -4.85
N ILE A 102 -23.14 11.55 -4.64
CA ILE A 102 -22.30 11.20 -3.49
C ILE A 102 -22.16 12.39 -2.53
N ARG A 103 -22.34 12.16 -1.22
CA ARG A 103 -22.11 13.14 -0.15
C ARG A 103 -20.63 13.20 0.19
N ARG A 104 -19.92 14.12 -0.44
CA ARG A 104 -18.47 14.31 -0.22
C ARG A 104 -18.07 14.53 1.24
N THR A 105 -18.92 15.21 2.03
CA THR A 105 -18.66 15.40 3.47
C THR A 105 -18.60 14.08 4.23
N GLU A 106 -19.50 13.15 3.93
CA GLU A 106 -19.53 11.83 4.57
C GLU A 106 -18.37 10.96 4.08
N VAL A 107 -18.03 11.01 2.79
CA VAL A 107 -16.83 10.33 2.26
C VAL A 107 -15.56 10.79 2.98
N ASN A 108 -15.38 12.11 3.15
CA ASN A 108 -14.22 12.64 3.86
C ASN A 108 -14.18 12.18 5.32
N LYS A 109 -15.34 12.09 6.01
CA LYS A 109 -15.40 11.57 7.37
C LYS A 109 -14.97 10.10 7.42
N SER A 110 -15.55 9.25 6.56
CA SER A 110 -15.19 7.83 6.50
C SER A 110 -13.70 7.61 6.18
N LEU A 111 -13.13 8.36 5.23
CA LEU A 111 -11.70 8.28 4.93
C LEU A 111 -10.83 8.75 6.09
N ASN A 112 -11.21 9.84 6.76
CA ASN A 112 -10.48 10.34 7.92
C ASN A 112 -10.51 9.35 9.09
N GLU A 113 -11.64 8.70 9.34
CA GLU A 113 -11.78 7.64 10.35
C GLU A 113 -10.85 6.45 10.04
N ILE A 114 -10.79 6.04 8.77
CA ILE A 114 -9.86 4.98 8.34
C ILE A 114 -8.40 5.40 8.54
N TYR A 115 -7.98 6.55 8.00
CA TYR A 115 -6.57 6.98 8.03
C TYR A 115 -6.07 7.34 9.44
N SER A 116 -6.95 7.77 10.33
CA SER A 116 -6.61 8.04 11.74
C SER A 116 -6.67 6.79 12.63
N GLY A 117 -7.32 5.72 12.15
CA GLY A 117 -7.54 4.50 12.90
C GLY A 117 -6.27 3.68 13.16
N LEU A 118 -6.28 2.90 14.25
CA LEU A 118 -5.21 1.93 14.55
C LEU A 118 -5.10 0.84 13.48
N ALA A 119 -6.22 0.48 12.85
CA ALA A 119 -6.25 -0.53 11.80
C ALA A 119 -5.41 -0.12 10.57
N TRP A 120 -5.39 1.17 10.22
CA TRP A 120 -4.52 1.71 9.17
C TRP A 120 -3.04 1.57 9.49
N LYS A 121 -2.64 1.86 10.73
CA LYS A 121 -1.27 1.68 11.19
C LYS A 121 -0.83 0.22 11.18
N LYS A 122 -1.72 -0.69 11.63
CA LYS A 122 -1.50 -2.14 11.59
C LYS A 122 -1.34 -2.65 10.16
N LEU A 123 -2.25 -2.29 9.25
CA LEU A 123 -2.16 -2.61 7.83
C LEU A 123 -0.83 -2.12 7.25
N GLY A 124 -0.45 -0.88 7.58
CA GLY A 124 0.79 -0.31 7.11
C GLY A 124 2.02 -1.08 7.59
N PHE A 125 2.06 -1.48 8.86
CA PHE A 125 3.13 -2.32 9.37
C PHE A 125 3.17 -3.68 8.66
N CYS A 126 2.03 -4.36 8.49
CA CYS A 126 1.94 -5.65 7.79
C CYS A 126 2.46 -5.57 6.35
N LEU A 127 2.06 -4.55 5.59
CA LEU A 127 2.51 -4.39 4.21
C LEU A 127 3.98 -4.00 4.14
N TYR A 128 4.44 -3.16 5.07
CA TYR A 128 5.83 -2.75 5.14
C TYR A 128 6.75 -3.95 5.40
N THR A 129 6.41 -4.79 6.38
CA THR A 129 7.18 -6.00 6.70
C THR A 129 7.15 -7.02 5.56
N LEU A 130 6.07 -7.10 4.80
CA LEU A 130 5.95 -7.98 3.63
C LEU A 130 6.93 -7.60 2.50
N VAL A 131 7.03 -6.31 2.18
CA VAL A 131 7.89 -5.83 1.07
C VAL A 131 9.35 -5.59 1.49
N TYR A 132 9.60 -5.34 2.78
CA TYR A 132 10.91 -4.97 3.29
C TYR A 132 12.04 -5.92 2.88
N PRO A 133 11.90 -7.26 3.01
CA PRO A 133 12.98 -8.18 2.65
C PRO A 133 13.42 -8.09 1.19
N GLN A 134 12.49 -7.76 0.29
CA GLN A 134 12.72 -7.71 -1.15
C GLN A 134 13.28 -6.36 -1.60
N VAL A 135 12.86 -5.28 -0.95
CA VAL A 135 13.14 -3.90 -1.37
C VAL A 135 14.40 -3.35 -0.73
N VAL A 136 14.66 -3.71 0.53
CA VAL A 136 15.82 -3.20 1.29
C VAL A 136 17.06 -3.96 0.87
N LYS A 137 17.94 -3.25 0.15
CA LYS A 137 19.16 -3.81 -0.42
C LYS A 137 20.29 -2.79 -0.47
N GLU A 138 21.50 -3.30 -0.34
CA GLU A 138 22.72 -2.52 -0.54
C GLU A 138 22.99 -2.34 -2.05
N SER A 139 23.83 -1.37 -2.42
CA SER A 139 24.31 -1.17 -3.79
C SER A 139 24.98 -2.43 -4.39
N SER A 140 25.43 -3.36 -3.53
CA SER A 140 26.16 -4.60 -3.84
C SER A 140 25.28 -5.80 -4.21
N ARG A 141 23.97 -5.62 -4.45
CA ARG A 141 22.97 -6.70 -4.69
C ARG A 141 22.68 -7.60 -3.47
N ILE A 142 23.16 -7.29 -2.28
CA ILE A 142 22.77 -7.98 -1.04
C ILE A 142 21.42 -7.41 -0.59
N CYS A 143 20.41 -8.28 -0.46
CA CYS A 143 19.07 -7.92 0.01
C CYS A 143 18.89 -8.35 1.45
N PHE A 144 17.98 -7.70 2.18
CA PHE A 144 17.62 -8.12 3.53
C PHE A 144 17.09 -9.56 3.56
N LYS A 145 16.37 -9.98 2.50
CA LYS A 145 15.94 -11.37 2.29
C LYS A 145 17.10 -12.38 2.37
N ASP A 146 18.30 -12.03 1.92
CA ASP A 146 19.46 -12.92 2.00
C ASP A 146 19.80 -13.27 3.47
N PHE A 147 19.52 -12.39 4.43
CA PHE A 147 19.74 -12.66 5.86
C PHE A 147 18.60 -13.48 6.48
N VAL A 148 17.36 -13.20 6.10
CA VAL A 148 16.18 -13.97 6.55
C VAL A 148 16.30 -15.42 6.10
N ASP A 149 16.58 -15.64 4.82
CA ASP A 149 16.67 -16.98 4.22
C ASP A 149 17.90 -17.77 4.73
N ASN A 150 18.96 -17.09 5.19
CA ASN A 150 20.17 -17.71 5.74
C ASN A 150 20.21 -17.75 7.28
N GLY A 151 19.07 -18.05 7.92
CA GLY A 151 18.97 -18.26 9.36
C GLY A 151 18.72 -16.98 10.15
N GLY A 152 17.53 -16.38 9.97
CA GLY A 152 17.10 -15.13 10.61
C GLY A 152 17.46 -15.01 12.09
N THR A 153 17.11 -16.00 12.93
CA THR A 153 17.45 -16.01 14.37
C THR A 153 18.95 -15.86 14.64
N LYS A 154 19.81 -16.56 13.89
CA LYS A 154 21.27 -16.45 14.05
C LYS A 154 21.77 -15.04 13.70
N TRP A 155 21.17 -14.42 12.69
CA TRP A 155 21.49 -13.04 12.31
C TRP A 155 20.96 -12.01 13.33
N ALA A 156 19.78 -12.24 13.91
CA ALA A 156 19.28 -11.43 15.03
C ALA A 156 20.23 -11.51 16.23
N GLU A 157 20.67 -12.71 16.61
CA GLU A 157 21.64 -12.89 17.71
C GLU A 157 22.96 -12.17 17.42
N ASN A 158 23.55 -12.39 16.23
CA ASN A 158 24.78 -11.72 15.82
C ASN A 158 24.66 -10.19 15.84
N LEU A 159 23.52 -9.66 15.38
CA LEU A 159 23.23 -8.23 15.37
C LEU A 159 23.13 -7.68 16.80
N LEU A 160 22.43 -8.37 17.70
CA LEU A 160 22.35 -7.98 19.11
C LEU A 160 23.74 -8.02 19.79
N GLN A 161 24.55 -9.05 19.53
CA GLN A 161 25.91 -9.13 20.07
C GLN A 161 26.80 -8.00 19.56
N TRP A 162 26.65 -7.61 18.29
CA TRP A 162 27.37 -6.47 17.73
C TRP A 162 26.95 -5.14 18.39
N LEU A 163 25.65 -4.93 18.68
CA LEU A 163 25.17 -3.75 19.42
C LEU A 163 25.70 -3.70 20.86
N LYS A 164 25.97 -4.85 21.47
CA LYS A 164 26.55 -4.95 22.82
C LYS A 164 28.04 -4.59 22.87
N GLN A 165 28.72 -4.48 21.73
CA GLN A 165 30.13 -4.12 21.68
C GLN A 165 30.34 -2.65 22.10
N PRO A 166 31.30 -2.36 23.01
CA PRO A 166 31.59 -0.99 23.44
C PRO A 166 31.94 -0.04 22.28
N GLU A 167 32.55 -0.56 21.23
CA GLU A 167 32.90 0.16 20.00
C GLU A 167 31.67 0.74 19.31
N TRP A 168 30.55 0.01 19.31
CA TRP A 168 29.31 0.47 18.72
C TRP A 168 28.74 1.67 19.50
N THR A 169 28.62 1.53 20.82
CA THR A 169 28.14 2.61 21.69
C THR A 169 29.01 3.87 21.54
N ARG A 170 30.34 3.70 21.53
CA ARG A 170 31.28 4.82 21.31
C ARG A 170 31.06 5.51 19.96
N LEU A 171 30.81 4.74 18.90
CA LEU A 171 30.54 5.28 17.57
C LEU A 171 29.26 6.12 17.54
N ILE A 172 28.18 5.63 18.15
CA ILE A 172 26.91 6.38 18.23
C ILE A 172 27.05 7.63 19.10
N MET A 173 27.66 7.52 20.28
CA MET A 173 27.94 8.67 21.15
C MET A 173 28.75 9.74 20.41
N LYS A 174 29.79 9.34 19.68
CA LYS A 174 30.59 10.27 18.88
C LYS A 174 29.74 10.98 17.83
N ARG A 175 28.87 10.26 17.10
CA ARG A 175 27.95 10.87 16.12
C ARG A 175 27.03 11.91 16.78
N ILE A 176 26.51 11.63 17.97
CA ILE A 176 25.63 12.53 18.71
C ILE A 176 26.39 13.77 19.20
N ILE A 177 27.54 13.57 19.88
CA ILE A 177 28.36 14.67 20.43
C ILE A 177 28.88 15.61 19.34
N THR A 178 29.23 15.05 18.17
CA THR A 178 29.70 15.84 17.01
C THR A 178 28.56 16.48 16.21
N GLY A 179 27.30 16.33 16.64
CA GLY A 179 26.13 16.89 15.96
C GLY A 179 25.76 16.21 14.64
N GLN A 180 26.36 15.06 14.33
CA GLN A 180 26.07 14.29 13.11
C GLN A 180 24.79 13.44 13.23
N CYS A 181 24.23 13.31 14.44
CA CYS A 181 23.00 12.58 14.71
C CYS A 181 22.19 13.31 15.78
N SER A 182 20.96 13.72 15.44
CA SER A 182 19.99 14.22 16.42
C SER A 182 19.31 13.05 17.15
N GLU A 183 18.68 13.34 18.28
CA GLU A 183 17.89 12.33 19.02
C GLU A 183 16.73 11.77 18.18
N GLU A 184 16.12 12.62 17.34
CA GLU A 184 15.08 12.21 16.39
C GLU A 184 15.63 11.24 15.34
N GLN A 185 16.77 11.58 14.74
CA GLN A 185 17.42 10.73 13.75
C GLN A 185 17.85 9.39 14.37
N TYR A 186 18.35 9.41 15.61
CA TYR A 186 18.67 8.22 16.37
C TYR A 186 17.43 7.33 16.58
N ASN A 187 16.30 7.91 17.00
CA ASN A 187 15.06 7.16 17.17
C ASN A 187 14.52 6.56 15.86
N ILE A 188 14.65 7.28 14.74
CA ILE A 188 14.32 6.75 13.41
C ILE A 188 15.21 5.54 13.08
N GLU A 189 16.54 5.66 13.27
CA GLU A 189 17.49 4.57 13.03
C GLU A 189 17.21 3.35 13.92
N MET A 190 16.89 3.56 15.21
CA MET A 190 16.56 2.48 16.14
C MET A 190 15.23 1.80 15.80
N ASN A 191 14.22 2.54 15.35
CA ASN A 191 12.97 1.94 14.89
C ASN A 191 13.18 1.09 13.62
N ASN A 192 14.01 1.54 12.69
CA ASN A 192 14.38 0.69 11.54
C ASN A 192 15.11 -0.58 11.98
N LEU A 193 15.97 -0.48 12.99
CA LEU A 193 16.66 -1.62 13.58
C LEU A 193 15.67 -2.60 14.24
N PHE A 194 14.65 -2.11 14.95
CA PHE A 194 13.60 -2.97 15.49
C PHE A 194 12.79 -3.67 14.41
N VAL A 195 12.53 -3.03 13.26
CA VAL A 195 11.88 -3.70 12.12
C VAL A 195 12.74 -4.86 11.63
N LYS A 196 14.06 -4.68 11.54
CA LYS A 196 14.98 -5.77 11.18
C LYS A 196 14.93 -6.91 12.18
N PHE A 197 14.98 -6.61 13.48
CA PHE A 197 14.83 -7.62 14.52
C PHE A 197 13.50 -8.34 14.39
N HIS A 198 12.39 -7.62 14.21
CA HIS A 198 11.07 -8.22 14.02
C HIS A 198 11.03 -9.20 12.84
N LEU A 199 11.66 -8.85 11.72
CA LEU A 199 11.71 -9.69 10.52
C LEU A 199 12.70 -10.86 10.61
N LEU A 200 13.77 -10.74 11.40
CA LEU A 200 14.74 -11.81 11.61
C LEU A 200 14.25 -12.81 12.66
N ASP A 201 13.81 -12.28 13.81
CA ASP A 201 13.22 -13.02 14.92
C ASP A 201 12.52 -12.04 15.91
N PRO A 202 11.17 -12.06 15.98
CA PRO A 202 10.40 -11.19 16.86
C PRO A 202 10.82 -11.24 18.34
N ALA A 203 11.37 -12.36 18.83
CA ALA A 203 11.78 -12.50 20.23
C ALA A 203 12.91 -11.53 20.63
N TYR A 204 13.71 -11.08 19.66
CA TYR A 204 14.85 -10.20 19.90
C TYR A 204 14.48 -8.71 19.97
N VAL A 205 13.28 -8.31 19.55
CA VAL A 205 12.83 -6.91 19.58
C VAL A 205 12.85 -6.36 21.01
N ILE A 206 12.17 -7.06 21.92
CA ILE A 206 12.02 -6.62 23.32
C ILE A 206 13.36 -6.67 24.06
N GLN A 207 14.16 -7.70 23.82
CA GLN A 207 15.50 -7.83 24.40
C GLN A 207 16.40 -6.66 23.99
N THR A 208 16.39 -6.31 22.70
CA THR A 208 17.17 -5.19 22.16
C THR A 208 16.69 -3.86 22.74
N TYR A 209 15.37 -3.66 22.83
CA TYR A 209 14.79 -2.44 23.40
C TYR A 209 15.22 -2.22 24.85
N TYR A 210 15.15 -3.26 25.70
CA TYR A 210 15.60 -3.15 27.08
C TYR A 210 17.10 -2.89 27.19
N PHE A 211 17.91 -3.56 26.38
CA PHE A 211 19.36 -3.32 26.34
C PHE A 211 19.68 -1.84 26.02
N LEU A 212 19.06 -1.28 24.96
CA LEU A 212 19.31 0.09 24.54
C LEU A 212 18.86 1.11 25.61
N ASN A 213 17.72 0.90 26.25
CA ASN A 213 17.22 1.80 27.30
C ASN A 213 18.00 1.73 28.62
N GLN A 214 18.74 0.65 28.87
CA GLN A 214 19.63 0.57 30.02
C GLN A 214 20.96 1.33 29.80
N GLN A 215 21.28 1.71 28.55
CA GLN A 215 22.48 2.48 28.23
C GLN A 215 22.27 3.96 28.54
N LYS A 216 22.66 4.40 29.75
CA LYS A 216 22.58 5.81 30.18
C LYS A 216 23.33 6.80 29.26
N ALA A 217 24.27 6.29 28.46
CA ALA A 217 25.08 7.08 27.55
C ALA A 217 24.39 7.38 26.20
N LEU A 218 23.23 6.76 25.95
CA LEU A 218 22.46 6.93 24.72
C LEU A 218 21.11 7.61 25.03
N PRO A 219 20.51 8.31 24.05
CA PRO A 219 19.16 8.84 24.20
C PRO A 219 18.16 7.71 24.45
N GLN A 220 17.05 8.06 25.11
CA GLN A 220 15.95 7.11 25.30
C GLN A 220 15.36 6.71 23.95
N VAL A 221 15.07 5.42 23.79
CA VAL A 221 14.48 4.87 22.57
C VAL A 221 12.98 4.71 22.74
N HIS A 222 12.22 5.19 21.75
CA HIS A 222 10.78 4.97 21.66
C HIS A 222 10.50 3.82 20.68
N LEU A 223 9.90 2.74 21.19
CA LEU A 223 9.53 1.59 20.36
C LEU A 223 8.23 1.86 19.61
N GLU A 224 8.32 2.10 18.31
CA GLU A 224 7.20 2.50 17.46
C GLU A 224 6.92 1.49 16.34
N LEU A 225 7.02 0.19 16.63
CA LEU A 225 6.82 -0.84 15.59
C LEU A 225 5.43 -0.84 14.98
N VAL A 226 4.36 -0.82 15.78
CA VAL A 226 2.97 -0.93 15.26
C VAL A 226 2.25 0.43 15.32
N THR A 227 2.82 1.40 16.02
CA THR A 227 2.23 2.73 16.25
C THR A 227 2.67 3.77 15.22
N ARG A 228 3.79 3.52 14.53
CA ARG A 228 4.27 4.33 13.41
C ARG A 228 3.38 4.13 12.17
N ASN A 229 3.20 5.22 11.43
CA ASN A 229 2.44 5.20 10.19
C ASN A 229 3.35 4.88 9.00
N TYR A 230 3.55 3.59 8.72
CA TYR A 230 4.41 3.10 7.63
C TYR A 230 3.88 3.38 6.23
N LEU A 231 2.56 3.58 6.09
CA LEU A 231 1.97 4.00 4.81
C LEU A 231 2.06 5.51 4.64
N GLY A 232 2.24 6.28 5.71
CA GLY A 232 2.22 7.73 5.69
C GLY A 232 0.80 8.29 5.54
N GLY A 233 0.69 9.45 4.90
CA GLY A 233 -0.60 10.14 4.76
C GLY A 233 -1.63 9.42 3.87
N ALA A 234 -2.76 10.09 3.68
CA ALA A 234 -3.85 9.65 2.83
C ALA A 234 -3.39 9.20 1.43
N PHE A 235 -4.17 8.35 0.78
CA PHE A 235 -3.93 8.03 -0.62
C PHE A 235 -4.20 9.23 -1.52
N ASP A 236 -3.42 9.33 -2.58
CA ASP A 236 -3.71 10.25 -3.65
C ASP A 236 -4.81 9.67 -4.52
N TRP A 237 -6.00 10.27 -4.44
CA TRP A 237 -7.19 9.89 -5.21
C TRP A 237 -6.95 10.00 -6.73
N THR A 238 -5.98 10.81 -7.17
CA THR A 238 -5.69 10.97 -8.60
C THR A 238 -5.21 9.67 -9.26
N LEU A 239 -4.64 8.73 -8.48
CA LEU A 239 -4.17 7.41 -8.92
C LEU A 239 -5.27 6.45 -9.41
N PHE A 240 -6.53 6.81 -9.17
CA PHE A 240 -7.73 6.06 -9.57
C PHE A 240 -8.60 6.82 -10.58
N LYS A 241 -8.26 8.09 -10.84
CA LYS A 241 -9.12 9.04 -11.56
C LYS A 241 -9.39 8.59 -13.00
N GLU A 242 -8.35 8.20 -13.71
CA GLU A 242 -8.45 7.89 -15.14
C GLU A 242 -9.33 6.67 -15.38
N GLU A 243 -9.13 5.61 -14.61
CA GLU A 243 -9.90 4.38 -14.73
C GLU A 243 -11.38 4.57 -14.33
N ILE A 244 -11.64 5.33 -13.25
CA ILE A 244 -13.01 5.65 -12.84
C ILE A 244 -13.72 6.54 -13.86
N SER A 245 -13.03 7.54 -14.41
CA SER A 245 -13.56 8.39 -15.47
C SER A 245 -13.89 7.59 -16.75
N ARG A 246 -13.09 6.56 -17.08
CA ARG A 246 -13.39 5.66 -18.20
C ARG A 246 -14.66 4.86 -17.93
N ALA A 247 -14.80 4.27 -16.75
CA ALA A 247 -15.96 3.46 -16.38
C ALA A 247 -17.30 4.22 -16.46
N ILE A 248 -17.32 5.51 -16.09
CA ILE A 248 -18.51 6.37 -16.19
C ILE A 248 -19.01 6.51 -17.64
N ARG A 249 -18.10 6.49 -18.61
CA ARG A 249 -18.41 6.68 -20.04
C ARG A 249 -18.72 5.38 -20.78
N VAL A 250 -18.71 4.24 -20.09
CA VAL A 250 -19.05 2.96 -20.71
C VAL A 250 -20.56 2.93 -21.00
N PRO A 251 -21.00 2.82 -22.27
CA PRO A 251 -22.40 2.69 -22.60
C PRO A 251 -22.93 1.31 -22.18
N SER A 252 -24.21 1.25 -21.83
CA SER A 252 -24.93 -0.01 -21.61
C SER A 252 -24.86 -0.86 -22.88
N PRO A 253 -24.56 -2.16 -22.78
CA PRO A 253 -24.63 -3.03 -23.94
C PRO A 253 -26.02 -2.91 -24.57
N PHE A 254 -26.07 -2.71 -25.88
CA PHE A 254 -27.33 -2.66 -26.60
C PHE A 254 -28.04 -3.99 -26.42
N ASP A 255 -29.23 -3.95 -25.82
CA ASP A 255 -30.07 -5.12 -25.78
C ASP A 255 -30.45 -5.43 -27.24
N MET A 256 -29.89 -6.50 -27.80
CA MET A 256 -30.04 -6.94 -29.20
C MET A 256 -31.46 -7.46 -29.50
N SER A 257 -32.47 -7.01 -28.75
CA SER A 257 -33.87 -7.26 -29.04
C SER A 257 -34.31 -6.36 -30.20
N SER A 258 -34.01 -6.80 -31.43
CA SER A 258 -34.66 -6.43 -32.71
C SER A 258 -35.40 -5.09 -32.76
N ARG A 259 -34.67 -3.96 -32.66
CA ARG A 259 -35.21 -2.59 -32.87
C ARG A 259 -34.74 -2.01 -34.21
N LEU A 260 -35.00 -2.72 -35.29
CA LEU A 260 -34.82 -2.22 -36.66
C LEU A 260 -35.80 -1.07 -37.02
N SER A 261 -36.69 -0.67 -36.10
CA SER A 261 -37.83 0.23 -36.36
C SER A 261 -37.85 1.53 -35.56
N LEU A 262 -36.78 1.90 -34.83
CA LEU A 262 -36.73 3.15 -34.07
C LEU A 262 -35.58 4.07 -34.50
N ASP A 263 -35.93 5.31 -34.88
CA ASP A 263 -35.00 6.39 -35.27
C ASP A 263 -34.13 6.90 -34.11
N LEU A 264 -34.57 6.63 -32.87
CA LEU A 264 -33.95 7.05 -31.61
C LEU A 264 -33.85 5.85 -30.66
N ASN A 265 -32.67 5.64 -30.08
CA ASN A 265 -32.45 4.65 -29.03
C ASN A 265 -32.03 5.32 -27.72
N ASP A 266 -32.61 4.85 -26.62
CA ASP A 266 -32.13 5.17 -25.28
C ASP A 266 -30.82 4.40 -25.01
N VAL A 267 -29.76 5.13 -24.66
CA VAL A 267 -28.50 4.57 -24.18
C VAL A 267 -28.23 5.10 -22.78
N PHE A 268 -27.87 4.21 -21.87
CA PHE A 268 -27.48 4.57 -20.52
C PHE A 268 -25.96 4.45 -20.38
N TYR A 269 -25.32 5.42 -19.74
CA TYR A 269 -23.88 5.40 -19.50
C TYR A 269 -23.56 5.06 -18.05
N GLY A 270 -22.48 4.32 -17.80
CA GLY A 270 -22.01 4.02 -16.46
C GLY A 270 -23.04 3.24 -15.63
N VAL A 271 -23.82 2.34 -16.23
CA VAL A 271 -24.87 1.58 -15.52
C VAL A 271 -24.30 0.85 -14.30
N LYS A 272 -23.17 0.15 -14.47
CA LYS A 272 -22.46 -0.51 -13.35
C LYS A 272 -21.97 0.47 -12.28
N VAL A 273 -21.64 1.70 -12.67
CA VAL A 273 -21.23 2.76 -11.73
C VAL A 273 -22.43 3.23 -10.90
N ASP A 274 -23.61 3.36 -11.52
CA ASP A 274 -24.85 3.69 -10.79
C ASP A 274 -25.26 2.57 -9.83
N GLU A 275 -25.16 1.30 -10.27
CA GLU A 275 -25.38 0.13 -9.42
C GLU A 275 -24.44 0.14 -8.21
N PHE A 276 -23.13 0.30 -8.42
CA PHE A 276 -22.14 0.43 -7.35
C PHE A 276 -22.47 1.55 -6.36
N ILE A 277 -22.97 2.69 -6.83
CA ILE A 277 -23.35 3.80 -5.94
C ILE A 277 -24.57 3.42 -5.07
N VAL A 278 -25.56 2.75 -5.66
CA VAL A 278 -26.79 2.39 -4.94
C VAL A 278 -26.60 1.18 -4.02
N THR A 279 -25.63 0.31 -4.29
CA THR A 279 -25.29 -0.83 -3.44
C THR A 279 -24.18 -0.46 -2.45
N GLU A 280 -22.95 -0.30 -2.92
CA GLU A 280 -21.75 -0.19 -2.08
C GLU A 280 -21.65 1.16 -1.39
N CYS A 281 -21.83 2.27 -2.13
CA CYS A 281 -21.76 3.60 -1.54
C CYS A 281 -22.94 3.87 -0.58
N ARG A 282 -24.09 3.22 -0.80
CA ARG A 282 -25.20 3.25 0.14
C ARG A 282 -24.85 2.53 1.45
N ASN A 283 -24.22 1.37 1.37
CA ASN A 283 -23.85 0.57 2.54
C ASN A 283 -22.90 1.32 3.48
N ILE A 284 -21.99 2.14 2.94
CA ILE A 284 -21.10 3.01 3.73
C ILE A 284 -21.72 4.39 4.05
N GLY A 285 -22.99 4.62 3.69
CA GLY A 285 -23.74 5.83 4.07
C GLY A 285 -23.41 7.09 3.27
N VAL A 286 -22.70 6.99 2.14
CA VAL A 286 -22.24 8.16 1.37
C VAL A 286 -23.14 8.52 0.19
N TRP A 287 -24.08 7.65 -0.19
CA TRP A 287 -25.08 7.97 -1.21
C TRP A 287 -26.10 9.00 -0.72
N ASN A 288 -26.46 9.99 -1.55
CA ASN A 288 -27.39 11.05 -1.17
C ASN A 288 -28.86 10.81 -1.56
N GLY A 289 -29.17 9.69 -2.22
CA GLY A 289 -30.52 9.35 -2.68
C GLY A 289 -30.87 9.85 -4.09
N LYS A 290 -30.01 10.65 -4.73
CA LYS A 290 -30.21 11.12 -6.10
C LYS A 290 -29.63 10.11 -7.10
N ARG A 291 -30.22 10.07 -8.29
CA ARG A 291 -29.74 9.30 -9.45
C ARG A 291 -29.02 10.22 -10.44
N PRO A 292 -28.02 9.70 -11.19
CA PRO A 292 -27.33 10.47 -12.23
C PRO A 292 -28.25 10.72 -13.44
N HIS A 293 -27.89 11.71 -14.26
CA HIS A 293 -28.52 11.98 -15.55
C HIS A 293 -27.78 11.23 -16.67
N ASN A 294 -27.74 9.91 -16.57
CA ASN A 294 -26.94 9.05 -17.45
C ASN A 294 -27.70 8.47 -18.65
N ARG A 295 -28.97 8.85 -18.84
CA ARG A 295 -29.77 8.49 -20.01
C ARG A 295 -29.59 9.53 -21.11
N GLN A 296 -29.24 9.08 -22.31
CA GLN A 296 -29.20 9.91 -23.51
C GLN A 296 -29.96 9.23 -24.66
N MET A 297 -30.55 10.03 -25.54
CA MET A 297 -31.13 9.52 -26.79
C MET A 297 -30.11 9.67 -27.93
N LEU A 298 -29.80 8.58 -28.61
CA LEU A 298 -28.92 8.58 -29.79
C LEU A 298 -29.72 8.39 -31.07
N ARG A 299 -29.36 9.15 -32.12
CA ARG A 299 -29.94 9.02 -33.46
C ARG A 299 -29.18 7.97 -34.28
N LEU A 300 -29.85 7.41 -35.29
CA LEU A 300 -29.27 6.45 -36.25
C LEU A 300 -27.90 6.86 -36.84
N LYS A 301 -27.68 8.16 -37.09
CA LYS A 301 -26.44 8.69 -37.68
C LYS A 301 -25.23 8.64 -36.75
N ASP A 302 -25.45 8.66 -35.44
CA ASP A 302 -24.39 8.64 -34.43
C ASP A 302 -23.91 7.21 -34.12
N ARG A 303 -24.60 6.19 -34.67
CA ARG A 303 -24.30 4.75 -34.46
C ARG A 303 -22.98 4.31 -35.09
N CYS A 304 -22.54 4.93 -36.19
CA CYS A 304 -21.32 4.53 -36.92
C CYS A 304 -20.00 4.86 -36.20
N VAL A 305 -20.05 5.57 -35.07
CA VAL A 305 -18.87 5.97 -34.28
C VAL A 305 -18.66 5.07 -33.04
N LEU A 306 -19.67 4.26 -32.68
CA LEU A 306 -19.65 3.39 -31.49
C LEU A 306 -19.46 1.90 -31.81
N MET A 307 -19.52 1.49 -33.08
CA MET A 307 -19.14 0.14 -33.56
C MET A 307 -17.65 0.07 -33.86
#